data_AF-A0AAW9HEK9-F1
#
_entry.id   AF-A0AAW9HEK9-F1
#
_cell.length_a   1.000
_cell.length_b   1.000
_cell.length_c   1.000
_cell.angle_alpha   90.00
_cell.angle_beta   90.00
_cell.angle_gamma   90.00
#
_symmetry.space_group_name_H-M   'P 1'
#
loop_
_entity.id
_entity.type
_entity.pdbx_description
1 polymer ?
#
loop_
_entity_poly.entity_id
_entity_poly.type
_entity_poly.pdbx_seq_one_letter_code
_entity_poly.pdbx_strand_id
1 'polypeptide(L)'
;MYDPPIPESQQEAFGMALYECHSMYFLDPEFLANLTEDQLRVQWDYWDEYYIPCLAAHGFTVDTSERPGREAYATTFYSDAEHRWWPDNKGELSFRITPEVMKVCPETPPTTEFYGID
;
A
#
# COMPACT_ATOMS: atom_id res chain seq x y z
N MET A 1 20.38 -4.94 3.09
CA MET A 1 21.65 -5.07 3.83
C MET A 1 22.76 -5.05 2.78
N TYR A 2 23.82 -4.25 2.97
CA TYR A 2 24.88 -4.10 1.96
C TYR A 2 25.77 -5.34 1.91
N ASP A 3 26.11 -5.80 0.71
CA ASP A 3 27.05 -6.89 0.45
C ASP A 3 28.11 -6.43 -0.57
N PRO A 4 29.38 -6.25 -0.16
CA PRO A 4 29.92 -6.48 1.19
C PRO A 4 29.43 -5.45 2.23
N PRO A 5 29.51 -5.78 3.53
CA PRO A 5 29.14 -4.86 4.60
C PRO A 5 30.04 -3.62 4.62
N ILE A 6 29.49 -2.51 5.10
CA ILE A 6 30.19 -1.23 5.18
C ILE A 6 31.37 -1.35 6.15
N PRO A 7 32.61 -1.03 5.72
CA PRO A 7 33.77 -1.06 6.60
C PRO A 7 33.58 -0.17 7.83
N GLU A 8 34.09 -0.61 8.98
CA GLU A 8 33.97 0.13 10.26
C GLU A 8 34.48 1.58 10.13
N SER A 9 35.61 1.78 9.45
CA SER A 9 36.19 3.10 9.19
C SER A 9 35.34 4.03 8.31
N GLN A 10 34.29 3.49 7.66
CA GLN A 10 33.39 4.23 6.78
C GLN A 10 32.00 4.42 7.38
N GLN A 11 31.72 3.89 8.58
CA GLN A 11 30.39 3.99 9.18
C GLN A 11 29.94 5.44 9.42
N GLU A 12 30.84 6.31 9.88
CA GLU A 12 30.52 7.73 10.12
C GLU A 12 30.23 8.48 8.82
N ALA A 13 31.09 8.30 7.80
CA ALA A 13 30.91 8.90 6.48
C ALA A 13 29.60 8.42 5.82
N PHE A 14 29.29 7.14 5.96
CA PHE A 14 28.04 6.56 5.49
C PHE A 14 26.82 7.12 6.23
N GLY A 15 26.90 7.27 7.56
CA GLY A 15 25.84 7.88 8.37
C GLY A 15 25.55 9.31 7.95
N MET A 16 26.59 10.10 7.69
CA MET A 16 26.46 11.48 7.17
C MET A 16 25.82 11.51 5.78
N ALA A 17 26.25 10.65 4.86
CA ALA A 17 25.67 10.57 3.52
C ALA A 17 24.18 10.15 3.55
N LEU A 18 23.80 9.23 4.43
CA LEU A 18 22.39 8.87 4.64
C LEU A 18 21.59 10.05 5.21
N TYR A 19 22.14 10.75 6.21
CA TYR A 19 21.49 11.91 6.80
C TYR A 19 21.25 13.01 5.77
N GLU A 20 22.26 13.34 4.96
CA GLU A 20 22.16 14.32 3.87
C GLU A 20 21.11 13.88 2.85
N CYS A 21 21.15 12.62 2.41
CA CYS A 21 20.18 12.08 1.46
C CYS A 21 18.74 12.19 1.99
N HIS A 22 18.48 11.74 3.22
CA HIS A 22 17.15 11.81 3.83
C HIS A 22 16.68 13.25 4.09
N SER A 23 17.61 14.17 4.35
CA SER A 23 17.28 15.59 4.56
C SER A 23 16.97 16.32 3.25
N MET A 24 17.60 15.91 2.15
CA MET A 24 17.33 16.46 0.81
C MET A 24 16.02 15.94 0.20
N TYR A 25 15.65 14.71 0.53
CA TYR A 25 14.46 14.04 0.00
C TYR A 25 13.49 13.68 1.12
N PHE A 26 13.06 14.70 1.87
CA PHE A 26 12.04 14.50 2.89
C PHE A 26 10.72 14.11 2.20
N LEU A 27 10.18 12.95 2.59
CA LEU A 27 8.86 12.51 2.12
C LEU A 27 7.83 13.53 2.59
N ASP A 28 6.91 13.94 1.71
CA ASP A 28 5.89 14.91 2.08
C ASP A 28 5.15 14.40 3.33
N PRO A 29 5.10 15.18 4.43
CA PRO A 29 4.40 14.77 5.64
C PRO A 29 2.96 14.34 5.39
N GLU A 30 2.30 14.86 4.36
CA GLU A 30 0.92 14.47 4.01
C GLU A 30 0.80 13.00 3.60
N PHE A 31 1.85 12.42 3.02
CA PHE A 31 1.92 11.00 2.66
C PHE A 31 2.48 10.11 3.78
N LEU A 32 2.95 10.71 4.88
CA LEU A 32 3.46 10.00 6.06
C LEU A 32 2.39 9.81 7.14
N ALA A 33 1.28 10.53 7.05
CA ALA A 33 0.17 10.39 7.98
C ALA A 33 -0.61 9.09 7.72
N ASN A 34 -1.27 8.60 8.77
CA ASN A 34 -2.31 7.58 8.59
C ASN A 34 -3.39 8.13 7.63
N LEU A 35 -3.89 7.25 6.77
CA LEU A 35 -5.05 7.51 5.95
C LEU A 35 -6.22 7.93 6.84
N THR A 36 -6.98 8.94 6.40
CA THR A 36 -8.22 9.30 7.06
C THR A 36 -9.29 8.24 6.80
N GLU A 37 -10.37 8.23 7.59
CA GLU A 37 -11.51 7.34 7.32
C GLU A 37 -12.10 7.56 5.92
N ASP A 38 -12.10 8.80 5.43
CA ASP A 38 -12.61 9.12 4.10
C ASP A 38 -11.71 8.53 3.00
N GLN A 39 -10.39 8.57 3.18
CA GLN A 39 -9.46 7.91 2.27
C GLN A 39 -9.65 6.39 2.31
N LEU A 40 -9.83 5.80 3.50
CA LEU A 40 -10.11 4.37 3.63
C LEU A 40 -11.43 3.96 2.94
N ARG A 41 -12.46 4.82 2.99
CA ARG A 41 -13.71 4.63 2.25
C ARG A 41 -13.48 4.66 0.73
N VAL A 42 -12.70 5.62 0.23
CA VAL A 42 -12.33 5.71 -1.19
C VAL A 42 -11.56 4.46 -1.64
N GLN A 43 -10.58 4.00 -0.84
CA GLN A 43 -9.85 2.76 -1.12
C GLN A 43 -10.76 1.55 -1.18
N TRP A 44 -11.71 1.44 -0.25
CA TRP A 44 -12.67 0.35 -0.21
C TRP A 44 -13.57 0.36 -1.45
N ASP A 45 -14.12 1.51 -1.81
CA ASP A 45 -14.99 1.69 -2.99
C ASP A 45 -14.23 1.32 -4.27
N TYR A 46 -12.99 1.81 -4.40
CA TYR A 46 -12.12 1.47 -5.53
C TYR A 46 -11.85 -0.04 -5.64
N TRP A 47 -11.66 -0.73 -4.50
CA TRP A 47 -11.47 -2.17 -4.54
C TRP A 47 -12.71 -2.93 -5.00
N ASP A 48 -13.88 -2.55 -4.49
CA ASP A 48 -15.16 -3.19 -4.81
C ASP A 48 -15.57 -2.94 -6.26
N GLU A 49 -15.42 -1.70 -6.72
CA GLU A 49 -15.89 -1.27 -8.04
C GLU A 49 -14.90 -1.55 -9.18
N TYR A 50 -13.59 -1.57 -8.89
CA TYR A 50 -12.57 -1.65 -9.93
C TYR A 50 -11.56 -2.79 -9.73
N TYR A 51 -10.79 -2.79 -8.64
CA TYR A 51 -9.63 -3.70 -8.50
C TYR A 51 -10.04 -5.18 -8.51
N ILE A 52 -11.02 -5.57 -7.69
CA ILE A 52 -11.48 -6.95 -7.60
C ILE A 52 -12.10 -7.42 -8.92
N PRO A 53 -13.01 -6.65 -9.56
CA PRO A 53 -13.50 -6.98 -10.91
C PRO A 53 -12.40 -7.09 -11.97
N CYS A 54 -11.39 -6.21 -11.92
CA CYS A 54 -10.25 -6.24 -12.85
C CYS A 54 -9.44 -7.53 -12.69
N LEU A 55 -9.11 -7.91 -11.46
CA LEU A 55 -8.44 -9.18 -11.17
C LEU A 55 -9.23 -10.39 -11.66
N ALA A 56 -10.56 -10.38 -11.48
CA ALA A 56 -11.45 -11.42 -11.99
C ALA A 56 -11.41 -11.54 -13.51
N ALA A 57 -11.37 -10.42 -14.23
CA ALA A 57 -11.21 -10.40 -15.69
C ALA A 57 -9.87 -10.99 -16.16
N HIS A 58 -8.85 -10.97 -15.30
CA HIS A 58 -7.53 -11.57 -15.52
C HIS A 58 -7.37 -12.97 -14.92
N GLY A 59 -8.46 -13.59 -14.44
CA GLY A 59 -8.46 -14.99 -13.96
C GLY A 59 -8.01 -15.18 -12.51
N PHE A 60 -7.94 -14.11 -11.73
CA PHE A 60 -7.68 -14.17 -10.30
C PHE A 60 -8.98 -14.04 -9.50
N THR A 61 -9.11 -14.81 -8.44
CA THR A 61 -10.28 -14.75 -7.54
C THR A 61 -9.84 -14.20 -6.20
N VAL A 62 -10.49 -13.12 -5.76
CA VAL A 62 -10.34 -12.57 -4.41
C VAL A 62 -11.39 -13.22 -3.51
N ASP A 63 -10.96 -13.74 -2.35
CA ASP A 63 -11.83 -14.24 -1.30
C ASP A 63 -12.38 -13.07 -0.48
N THR A 64 -13.69 -12.83 -0.63
CA THR A 64 -14.40 -11.77 0.08
C THR A 64 -15.21 -12.28 1.26
N SER A 65 -15.02 -13.53 1.69
CA SER A 65 -15.80 -14.14 2.79
C SER A 65 -15.60 -13.44 4.13
N GLU A 66 -14.38 -12.95 4.38
CA GLU A 66 -14.00 -12.19 5.59
C GLU A 66 -14.02 -10.67 5.35
N ARG A 67 -14.51 -10.21 4.18
CA ARG A 67 -14.47 -8.78 3.82
C ARG A 67 -15.41 -7.97 4.71
N PRO A 68 -14.91 -6.97 5.46
CA PRO A 68 -15.77 -6.09 6.24
C PRO A 68 -16.61 -5.19 5.33
N GLY A 69 -17.78 -4.79 5.82
CA GLY A 69 -18.54 -3.72 5.18
C GLY A 69 -17.77 -2.40 5.19
N ARG A 70 -18.01 -1.54 4.20
CA ARG A 70 -17.31 -0.26 3.97
C ARG A 70 -17.08 0.58 5.24
N GLU A 71 -18.13 0.85 6.01
CA GLU A 71 -18.00 1.67 7.22
C GLU A 71 -17.26 0.95 8.35
N ALA A 72 -17.43 -0.36 8.48
CA ALA A 72 -16.67 -1.14 9.46
C ALA A 72 -15.17 -1.10 9.12
N TYR A 73 -14.82 -1.27 7.84
CA TYR A 73 -13.44 -1.15 7.37
C TYR A 73 -12.83 0.20 7.75
N ALA A 74 -13.48 1.30 7.38
CA ALA A 74 -12.92 2.64 7.58
C ALA A 74 -12.75 3.01 9.06
N THR A 75 -13.72 2.65 9.91
CA THR A 75 -13.73 3.05 11.32
C THR A 75 -12.88 2.17 12.23
N THR A 76 -12.63 0.90 11.86
CA THR A 76 -11.83 -0.03 12.68
C THR A 76 -10.43 -0.31 12.13
N PHE A 77 -10.08 0.20 10.94
CA PHE A 77 -8.84 -0.11 10.23
C PHE A 77 -7.58 -0.07 11.09
N TYR A 78 -7.45 0.96 11.95
CA TYR A 78 -6.30 1.15 12.82
C TYR A 78 -6.45 0.51 14.20
N SER A 79 -7.67 0.41 14.73
CA SER A 79 -7.92 -0.17 16.05
C SER A 79 -7.87 -1.70 16.04
N ASP A 80 -8.10 -2.33 14.89
CA ASP A 80 -8.08 -3.78 14.70
C ASP A 80 -7.10 -4.18 13.58
N ALA A 81 -5.85 -3.77 13.75
CA ALA A 81 -4.81 -4.00 12.73
C ALA A 81 -4.50 -5.49 12.49
N GLU A 82 -4.75 -6.37 13.48
CA GLU A 82 -4.50 -7.81 13.38
C GLU A 82 -5.52 -8.52 12.47
N HIS A 83 -6.76 -8.04 12.41
CA HIS A 83 -7.82 -8.61 11.56
C HIS A 83 -8.15 -7.73 10.35
N ARG A 84 -7.25 -6.81 10.00
CA ARG A 84 -7.42 -5.93 8.85
C ARG A 84 -7.46 -6.75 7.56
N TRP A 85 -8.54 -6.57 6.82
CA TRP A 85 -8.75 -7.25 5.54
C TRP A 85 -8.07 -6.51 4.38
N TRP A 86 -7.54 -7.29 3.44
CA TRP A 86 -6.96 -6.84 2.16
C TRP A 86 -7.47 -7.75 1.03
N PRO A 87 -7.59 -7.25 -0.22
CA PRO A 87 -8.01 -8.04 -1.38
C PRO A 87 -6.89 -8.94 -1.94
N ASP A 88 -6.16 -9.65 -1.07
CA ASP A 88 -4.93 -10.37 -1.42
C ASP A 88 -4.93 -11.87 -1.07
N ASN A 89 -6.06 -12.38 -0.56
CA ASN A 89 -6.23 -13.75 -0.05
C ASN A 89 -5.17 -14.12 1.01
N LYS A 90 -4.99 -13.28 2.03
CA LYS A 90 -4.00 -13.52 3.10
C LYS A 90 -2.58 -13.60 2.54
N GLY A 91 -2.29 -12.79 1.52
CA GLY A 91 -1.01 -12.69 0.83
C GLY A 91 -0.77 -13.68 -0.31
N GLU A 92 -1.69 -14.62 -0.59
CA GLU A 92 -1.50 -15.58 -1.68
C GLU A 92 -1.46 -14.93 -3.07
N LEU A 93 -2.22 -13.85 -3.30
CA LEU A 93 -2.29 -13.19 -4.60
C LEU A 93 -1.02 -12.41 -4.93
N SER A 94 -0.31 -11.90 -3.92
CA SER A 94 0.92 -11.10 -4.08
C SER A 94 2.04 -11.84 -4.83
N PHE A 95 2.04 -13.18 -4.80
CA PHE A 95 3.00 -14.01 -5.53
C PHE A 95 2.49 -14.54 -6.87
N ARG A 96 1.21 -14.33 -7.18
CA ARG A 96 0.54 -14.90 -8.35
C ARG A 96 0.19 -13.85 -9.41
N ILE A 97 -0.16 -12.65 -8.99
CA ILE A 97 -0.44 -11.54 -9.91
C ILE A 97 0.86 -11.15 -10.59
N THR A 98 0.87 -11.12 -11.93
CA THR A 98 2.08 -10.76 -12.68
C THR A 98 2.24 -9.24 -12.74
N PRO A 99 3.46 -8.72 -12.99
CA PRO A 99 3.67 -7.28 -13.14
C PRO A 99 2.80 -6.63 -14.22
N GLU A 100 2.49 -7.37 -15.30
CA GLU A 100 1.59 -6.91 -16.36
C GLU A 100 0.17 -6.71 -15.85
N VAL A 101 -0.32 -7.62 -15.01
CA VAL A 101 -1.65 -7.51 -14.40
C VAL A 101 -1.66 -6.42 -13.33
N MET A 102 -0.62 -6.29 -12.51
CA MET A 102 -0.50 -5.18 -11.54
C MET A 102 -0.56 -3.81 -12.22
N LYS A 103 0.00 -3.69 -13.43
CA LYS A 103 -0.04 -2.45 -14.19
C LYS A 103 -1.44 -2.11 -14.73
N VAL A 104 -2.22 -3.13 -15.08
CA VAL A 104 -3.58 -2.96 -15.61
C VAL A 104 -4.62 -2.85 -14.50
N CYS A 105 -4.41 -3.56 -13.40
CA CYS A 105 -5.24 -3.57 -12.20
C CYS A 105 -4.44 -3.03 -11.01
N PRO A 106 -4.16 -1.71 -10.95
CA PRO A 106 -3.46 -1.15 -9.80
C PRO A 106 -4.28 -1.34 -8.52
N GLU A 107 -3.61 -1.75 -7.43
CA GLU A 107 -4.27 -2.01 -6.14
C GLU A 107 -4.75 -0.72 -5.45
N THR A 108 -4.02 0.38 -5.61
CA THR A 108 -4.39 1.67 -5.03
C THR A 108 -5.11 2.56 -6.06
N PRO A 109 -6.03 3.42 -5.63
CA PRO A 109 -6.67 4.38 -6.53
C PRO A 109 -5.62 5.39 -7.04
N PRO A 110 -5.90 6.05 -8.17
CA PRO A 110 -5.16 7.23 -8.61
C PRO A 110 -4.95 8.26 -7.50
N THR A 111 -3.77 8.88 -7.43
CA THR A 111 -3.39 9.83 -6.37
C THR A 111 -4.36 11.02 -6.27
N THR A 112 -4.87 11.50 -7.41
CA THR A 112 -5.85 12.59 -7.48
C THR A 112 -7.15 12.23 -6.77
N GLU A 113 -7.64 11.01 -6.95
CA GLU A 113 -8.88 10.51 -6.33
C GLU A 113 -8.67 10.17 -4.85
N PHE A 114 -7.46 9.68 -4.51
CA PHE A 114 -7.14 9.18 -3.18
C PHE A 114 -6.70 10.27 -2.19
N TYR A 115 -5.97 11.28 -2.67
CA TYR A 115 -5.47 12.40 -1.84
C TYR A 115 -6.13 13.75 -2.18
N GLY A 116 -6.86 13.85 -3.31
CA GLY A 116 -7.44 15.13 -3.73
C GLY A 116 -6.39 16.13 -4.24
N ILE A 117 -5.21 15.66 -4.66
CA ILE A 117 -4.07 16.47 -5.11
C ILE A 117 -3.94 16.34 -6.62
N ASP A 118 -4.03 17.45 -7.36
CA ASP A 118 -3.78 17.56 -8.80
C ASP A 118 -2.29 17.76 -9.15
#